data_AF-A0A8T3WDL7-F1
#
_entry.id   AF-A0A8T3WDL7-F1
#
_cell.length_a   1.000
_cell.length_b   1.000
_cell.length_c   1.000
_cell.angle_alpha   90.00
_cell.angle_beta   90.00
_cell.angle_gamma   90.00
#
_symmetry.space_group_name_H-M   'P 1'
#
loop_
_entity.id
_entity.type
_entity.pdbx_description
1 polymer ?
#
loop_
_entity_poly.entity_id
_entity_poly.type
_entity_poly.pdbx_seq_one_letter_code
_entity_poly.pdbx_strand_id
1 'polypeptide(L)'
;MKASASADFSGIIEEVVTGVVTIKTDVSQGTGFLITDDGYVVTNYHVMQNAKAATIVTSDSQNHQVTFIGYDTNLDIALLKISGNYDSLRLADSDDVQVGEKVIAIGNPLGLSFTATEGIISARDRTGTNNLPYYFS
;
A
#
# COMPACT_ATOMS: atom_id res chain seq x y z
N MET A 1 28.17 -7.16 -25.55
CA MET A 1 27.55 -8.15 -24.63
C MET A 1 26.25 -7.55 -24.12
N LYS A 2 25.24 -8.40 -23.93
CA LYS A 2 23.81 -8.11 -23.75
C LYS A 2 23.47 -7.05 -22.68
N ALA A 3 22.43 -6.27 -22.97
CA ALA A 3 21.28 -6.14 -22.07
C ALA A 3 20.03 -5.95 -22.95
N SER A 4 19.36 -7.05 -23.24
CA SER A 4 18.08 -7.11 -23.92
C SER A 4 16.96 -6.80 -22.94
N ALA A 5 15.96 -6.08 -23.42
CA ALA A 5 14.65 -5.86 -22.81
C ALA A 5 14.66 -5.03 -21.52
N SER A 6 14.16 -3.80 -21.61
CA SER A 6 13.28 -3.28 -20.58
C SER A 6 12.28 -4.39 -20.25
N ALA A 7 12.40 -5.02 -19.08
CA ALA A 7 11.32 -5.85 -18.58
C ALA A 7 10.05 -4.99 -18.65
N ASP A 8 9.05 -5.47 -19.37
CA ASP A 8 7.83 -4.71 -19.63
C ASP A 8 7.04 -4.60 -18.32
N PHE A 9 7.35 -3.57 -17.55
CA PHE A 9 6.73 -3.31 -16.25
C PHE A 9 5.24 -3.06 -16.37
N SER A 10 4.72 -2.81 -17.57
CA SER A 10 3.29 -2.63 -17.84
C SER A 10 2.48 -3.82 -17.35
N GLY A 11 2.95 -5.05 -17.59
CA GLY A 11 2.25 -6.26 -17.13
C GLY A 11 2.24 -6.41 -15.60
N ILE A 12 3.36 -6.06 -14.95
CA ILE A 12 3.46 -6.09 -13.48
C ILE A 12 2.57 -5.00 -12.87
N ILE A 13 2.53 -3.82 -13.48
CA ILE A 13 1.68 -2.71 -13.02
C ILE A 13 0.20 -3.08 -13.15
N GLU A 14 -0.20 -3.67 -14.29
CA GLU A 14 -1.58 -4.14 -14.49
C GLU A 14 -2.01 -5.16 -13.44
N GLU A 15 -1.12 -6.10 -13.10
CA GLU A 15 -1.37 -7.10 -12.05
C GLU A 15 -1.45 -6.47 -10.65
N VAL A 16 -0.54 -5.57 -10.30
CA VAL A 16 -0.49 -4.99 -8.95
C VAL A 16 -1.61 -3.97 -8.72
N VAL A 17 -2.06 -3.28 -9.77
CA VAL A 17 -3.13 -2.27 -9.68
C VAL A 17 -4.45 -2.87 -9.15
N THR A 18 -4.72 -4.16 -9.37
CA THR A 18 -5.94 -4.80 -8.86
C THR A 18 -5.96 -4.84 -7.32
N GLY A 19 -4.80 -4.98 -6.69
CA GLY A 19 -4.62 -4.97 -5.23
C GLY A 19 -4.54 -3.57 -4.61
N VAL A 20 -4.60 -2.50 -5.41
CA VAL A 20 -4.56 -1.10 -4.92
C VAL A 20 -5.97 -0.54 -4.87
N VAL A 21 -6.34 0.03 -3.71
CA VAL A 21 -7.66 0.60 -3.47
C VAL A 21 -7.58 2.06 -3.07
N THR A 22 -8.65 2.82 -3.33
CA THR A 22 -8.81 4.18 -2.80
C THR A 22 -9.62 4.13 -1.52
N ILE A 23 -9.16 4.83 -0.49
CA ILE A 23 -9.90 5.01 0.76
C ILE A 23 -10.46 6.43 0.75
N LYS A 24 -11.78 6.54 0.85
CA LYS A 24 -12.49 7.81 0.96
C LYS A 24 -13.11 7.92 2.35
N THR A 25 -12.80 8.99 3.06
CA THR A 25 -13.44 9.33 4.32
C THR A 25 -14.18 10.66 4.21
N ASP A 26 -14.86 11.06 5.26
CA ASP A 26 -15.53 12.37 5.35
C ASP A 26 -14.55 13.55 5.47
N VAL A 27 -13.27 13.27 5.77
CA VAL A 27 -12.25 14.30 6.06
C VAL A 27 -10.97 14.15 5.23
N SER A 28 -10.77 13.00 4.58
CA SER A 28 -9.51 12.67 3.90
C SER A 28 -9.73 11.65 2.77
N GLN A 29 -8.72 11.52 1.93
CA GLN A 29 -8.64 10.48 0.91
C GLN A 29 -7.21 9.92 0.91
N GLY A 30 -7.08 8.61 0.75
CA GLY A 30 -5.79 7.93 0.72
C GLY A 30 -5.79 6.70 -0.18
N THR A 31 -4.65 6.04 -0.22
CA THR A 31 -4.48 4.75 -0.89
C THR A 31 -4.40 3.64 0.16
N GLY A 32 -4.98 2.49 -0.15
CA GLY A 32 -4.79 1.26 0.62
C GLY A 32 -4.37 0.11 -0.29
N PHE A 33 -3.91 -0.96 0.33
CA PHE A 33 -3.43 -2.17 -0.35
C PHE A 33 -4.13 -3.39 0.21
N LEU A 34 -4.72 -4.20 -0.67
CA LEU A 34 -5.26 -5.51 -0.34
C LEU A 34 -4.09 -6.46 -0.05
N ILE A 35 -4.04 -7.01 1.16
CA ILE A 35 -2.96 -7.91 1.60
C ILE A 35 -3.41 -9.36 1.74
N THR A 36 -4.71 -9.62 1.61
CA THR A 36 -5.29 -10.96 1.60
C THR A 36 -6.46 -11.02 0.63
N ASP A 37 -6.68 -12.20 0.05
CA ASP A 37 -7.75 -12.42 -0.92
C ASP A 37 -9.14 -12.27 -0.30
N ASP A 38 -9.27 -12.54 1.00
CA ASP A 38 -10.53 -12.35 1.72
C ASP A 38 -10.83 -10.87 2.04
N GLY A 39 -9.93 -9.92 1.74
CA GLY A 39 -10.23 -8.49 1.73
C GLY A 39 -9.68 -7.68 2.90
N TYR A 40 -8.57 -8.09 3.53
CA TYR A 40 -7.85 -7.21 4.46
C TYR A 40 -7.10 -6.13 3.69
N VAL A 41 -7.21 -4.89 4.17
CA VAL A 41 -6.61 -3.71 3.55
C VAL A 41 -5.74 -2.97 4.55
N VAL A 42 -4.50 -2.71 4.17
CA VAL A 42 -3.57 -1.86 4.93
C VAL A 42 -3.54 -0.45 4.35
N THR A 43 -3.52 0.54 5.21
CA THR A 43 -3.41 1.97 4.87
C THR A 43 -2.62 2.72 5.93
N ASN A 44 -2.34 3.99 5.68
CA ASN A 44 -1.89 4.88 6.74
C ASN A 44 -3.00 5.23 7.73
N TYR A 45 -2.66 5.30 9.02
CA TYR A 45 -3.59 5.66 10.08
C TYR A 45 -4.10 7.11 9.93
N HIS A 46 -3.25 8.05 9.53
CA HIS A 46 -3.65 9.45 9.36
C HIS A 46 -4.77 9.65 8.32
N VAL A 47 -4.95 8.73 7.36
CA VAL A 47 -6.07 8.76 6.39
C VAL A 47 -7.42 8.58 7.10
N MET A 48 -7.42 7.78 8.17
CA MET A 48 -8.61 7.45 8.96
C MET A 48 -8.76 8.35 10.20
N GLN A 49 -7.78 9.20 10.48
CA GLN A 49 -7.78 10.03 11.68
C GLN A 49 -8.95 11.02 11.66
N ASN A 50 -9.76 11.01 12.72
CA ASN A 50 -10.99 11.82 12.88
C ASN A 50 -12.12 11.50 11.89
N ALA A 51 -11.97 10.47 11.05
CA ALA A 51 -13.03 10.05 10.13
C ALA A 51 -14.19 9.41 10.90
N LYS A 52 -15.42 9.77 10.54
CA LYS A 52 -16.65 9.14 11.07
C LYS A 52 -17.16 8.03 10.16
N ALA A 53 -16.80 8.10 8.89
CA ALA A 53 -17.17 7.13 7.89
C ALA A 53 -16.02 6.91 6.91
N ALA A 54 -15.90 5.69 6.41
CA ALA A 54 -14.96 5.33 5.37
C ALA A 54 -15.62 4.41 4.34
N THR A 55 -15.23 4.58 3.09
CA THR A 55 -15.59 3.72 1.97
C THR A 55 -14.32 3.35 1.23
N ILE A 56 -14.17 2.08 0.89
CA ILE A 56 -13.11 1.61 0.02
C ILE A 56 -13.65 1.54 -1.41
N VAL A 57 -12.91 2.10 -2.36
CA VAL A 57 -13.18 2.02 -3.79
C VAL A 57 -12.11 1.15 -4.43
N THR A 58 -12.51 0.01 -4.95
CA THR A 58 -11.62 -0.94 -5.64
C THR A 58 -11.26 -0.46 -7.05
N SER A 59 -10.28 -1.11 -7.67
CA SER A 59 -9.79 -0.77 -9.01
C SER A 59 -10.87 -0.83 -10.11
N ASP A 60 -11.89 -1.66 -9.92
CA ASP A 60 -13.10 -1.77 -10.75
C ASP A 60 -14.19 -0.73 -10.42
N SER A 61 -13.85 0.28 -9.60
CA SER A 61 -14.73 1.37 -9.17
C SER A 61 -15.94 0.95 -8.33
N GLN A 62 -15.92 -0.25 -7.74
CA GLN A 62 -16.95 -0.68 -6.79
C GLN A 62 -16.72 -0.06 -5.41
N ASN A 63 -17.81 0.31 -4.74
CA ASN A 63 -17.76 0.88 -3.39
C ASN A 63 -18.06 -0.19 -2.35
N HIS A 64 -17.22 -0.30 -1.34
CA HIS A 64 -17.33 -1.28 -0.27
C HIS A 64 -17.44 -0.61 1.10
N GLN A 65 -18.39 -1.10 1.90
CA GLN A 65 -18.46 -0.75 3.31
C GLN A 65 -17.26 -1.34 4.06
N VAL A 66 -16.63 -0.51 4.88
CA VAL A 66 -15.40 -0.84 5.59
C VAL A 66 -15.69 -1.24 7.02
N THR A 67 -15.07 -2.32 7.48
CA THR A 67 -14.95 -2.65 8.90
C THR A 67 -13.56 -2.27 9.39
N PHE A 68 -13.49 -1.53 10.49
CA PHE A 68 -12.24 -1.19 11.14
C PHE A 68 -11.75 -2.36 12.00
N ILE A 69 -10.52 -2.84 11.78
CA ILE A 69 -9.95 -3.96 12.53
C ILE A 69 -9.01 -3.47 13.63
N GLY A 70 -8.14 -2.51 13.33
CA GLY A 70 -7.17 -1.98 14.29
C GLY A 70 -6.19 -1.00 13.67
N TYR A 71 -5.32 -0.43 14.50
CA TYR A 71 -4.32 0.55 14.08
C TYR A 71 -3.14 0.61 15.04
N ASP A 72 -2.02 1.15 14.55
CA ASP A 72 -0.85 1.54 15.32
C ASP A 72 -0.50 2.99 14.98
N THR A 73 -0.59 3.88 15.97
CA THR A 73 -0.30 5.31 15.79
C THR A 73 1.18 5.63 15.67
N ASN A 74 2.06 4.78 16.21
CA ASN A 74 3.50 5.00 16.17
C ASN A 74 4.05 4.66 14.79
N LEU A 75 3.51 3.62 14.16
CA LEU A 75 3.87 3.20 12.80
C LEU A 75 3.05 3.90 11.71
N ASP A 76 2.04 4.68 12.09
CA ASP A 76 1.06 5.31 11.19
C ASP A 76 0.39 4.28 10.25
N ILE A 77 -0.06 3.15 10.81
CA ILE A 77 -0.69 2.04 10.07
C ILE A 77 -2.11 1.80 10.59
N ALA A 78 -3.06 1.54 9.69
CA ALA A 78 -4.38 1.02 10.03
C ALA A 78 -4.73 -0.21 9.17
N LEU A 79 -5.43 -1.15 9.80
CA LEU A 79 -5.94 -2.38 9.19
C LEU A 79 -7.47 -2.29 9.08
N LEU A 80 -7.95 -2.47 7.86
CA LEU A 80 -9.34 -2.40 7.47
C LEU A 80 -9.76 -3.73 6.85
N LYS A 81 -11.07 -3.99 6.80
CA LYS A 81 -11.63 -5.19 6.18
C LYS A 81 -12.83 -4.84 5.31
N ILE A 82 -12.86 -5.40 4.11
CA ILE A 82 -14.02 -5.44 3.22
C ILE A 82 -14.41 -6.89 2.93
N SER A 83 -15.66 -7.12 2.58
CA SER A 83 -16.18 -8.45 2.24
C SER A 83 -16.11 -8.67 0.75
N GLY A 84 -15.51 -9.79 0.32
CA GLY A 84 -15.38 -10.17 -1.07
C GLY A 84 -14.27 -11.19 -1.27
N ASN A 85 -13.92 -11.42 -2.53
CA ASN A 85 -12.73 -12.15 -2.93
C ASN A 85 -11.96 -11.26 -3.90
N TYR A 86 -10.69 -11.03 -3.65
CA TYR A 86 -9.88 -10.04 -4.35
C TYR A 86 -8.52 -10.61 -4.74
N ASP A 87 -7.92 -10.04 -5.78
CA ASP A 87 -6.52 -10.26 -6.05
C ASP A 87 -5.71 -9.42 -5.06
N SER A 88 -4.98 -10.09 -4.15
CA SER A 88 -4.21 -9.43 -3.11
C SER A 88 -2.73 -9.34 -3.43
N LEU A 89 -2.09 -8.32 -2.85
CA LEU A 89 -0.66 -8.14 -2.93
C LEU A 89 0.03 -9.03 -1.91
N ARG A 90 1.00 -9.81 -2.41
CA ARG A 90 1.89 -10.57 -1.53
C ARG A 90 2.90 -9.62 -0.91
N LEU A 91 2.91 -9.58 0.42
CA LEU A 91 3.97 -8.93 1.17
C LEU A 91 5.23 -9.78 1.06
N ALA A 92 6.30 -9.19 0.52
CA ALA A 92 7.63 -9.78 0.50
C ALA A 92 8.37 -9.44 1.81
N ASP A 93 9.34 -10.29 2.17
CA ASP A 93 10.22 -10.01 3.30
C ASP A 93 11.13 -8.82 2.98
N SER A 94 11.02 -7.75 3.77
CA SER A 94 11.86 -6.57 3.62
C SER A 94 13.34 -6.85 3.94
N ASP A 95 13.63 -7.93 4.67
CA ASP A 95 15.01 -8.31 5.01
C ASP A 95 15.77 -8.94 3.85
N ASP A 96 15.08 -9.34 2.79
CA ASP A 96 15.71 -9.91 1.58
C ASP A 96 16.02 -8.85 0.53
N VAL A 97 15.55 -7.61 0.72
CA VAL A 97 15.70 -6.51 -0.22
C VAL A 97 17.11 -5.91 -0.18
N GLN A 98 17.74 -5.79 -1.36
CA GLN A 98 19.10 -5.24 -1.52
C GLN A 98 19.12 -3.80 -2.07
N VAL A 99 20.11 -3.02 -1.63
CA VAL A 99 20.38 -1.69 -2.22
C VAL A 99 20.74 -1.85 -3.70
N GLY A 100 20.10 -1.04 -4.56
CA GLY A 100 20.24 -1.13 -6.01
C GLY A 100 19.20 -2.02 -6.70
N GLU A 101 18.35 -2.74 -5.95
CA GLU A 101 17.17 -3.37 -6.54
C GLU A 101 16.18 -2.32 -7.07
N LYS A 102 15.50 -2.68 -8.16
CA LYS A 102 14.46 -1.85 -8.74
C LYS A 102 13.18 -1.97 -7.92
N VAL A 103 12.53 -0.85 -7.67
CA VAL A 103 11.23 -0.77 -7.00
C VAL A 103 10.25 0.02 -7.84
N ILE A 104 8.98 -0.33 -7.72
CA ILE A 104 7.88 0.45 -8.27
C ILE A 104 7.03 0.93 -7.09
N ALA A 105 6.91 2.25 -6.95
CA ALA A 105 5.95 2.85 -6.04
C ALA A 105 4.63 3.06 -6.79
N ILE A 106 3.55 2.46 -6.28
CA ILE A 106 2.20 2.58 -6.85
C ILE A 106 1.33 3.32 -5.85
N GLY A 107 0.63 4.35 -6.33
CA GLY A 107 -0.34 5.10 -5.55
C GLY A 107 -1.55 5.48 -6.38
N ASN A 108 -2.68 5.70 -5.70
CA ASN A 108 -3.89 6.25 -6.32
C ASN A 108 -4.32 7.54 -5.59
N PRO A 109 -3.53 8.63 -5.69
CA PRO A 109 -3.77 9.84 -4.91
C PRO A 109 -5.06 10.59 -5.29
N LEU A 110 -5.70 10.29 -6.43
CA LEU A 110 -6.88 11.04 -6.92
C LEU A 110 -8.05 10.16 -7.39
N GLY A 111 -7.97 8.83 -7.29
CA GLY A 111 -9.07 7.92 -7.66
C GLY A 111 -9.39 7.84 -9.16
N LEU A 112 -8.61 8.49 -10.03
CA LEU A 112 -8.88 8.63 -11.47
C LEU A 112 -7.72 8.18 -12.36
N SER A 113 -6.51 8.05 -11.80
CA SER A 113 -5.33 7.54 -12.51
C SER A 113 -4.32 7.03 -11.50
N PHE A 114 -3.97 5.74 -11.60
CA PHE A 114 -2.88 5.16 -10.84
C PHE A 114 -1.57 5.79 -11.29
N THR A 115 -0.73 6.21 -10.34
CA THR A 115 0.63 6.69 -10.61
C THR A 115 1.61 5.60 -10.23
N ALA A 116 2.36 5.11 -11.20
CA ALA A 116 3.49 4.21 -10.97
C ALA A 116 4.80 4.99 -11.17
N THR A 117 5.66 4.98 -10.17
CA THR A 117 7.00 5.59 -10.25
C THR A 117 8.06 4.50 -10.12
N GLU A 118 8.92 4.34 -11.13
CA GLU A 118 10.09 3.46 -11.04
C GLU A 118 11.20 4.17 -10.25
N GLY A 119 11.85 3.41 -9.37
CA GLY A 119 13.01 3.84 -8.62
C GLY A 119 13.95 2.70 -8.32
N ILE A 120 15.03 3.01 -7.60
CA ILE A 120 15.93 2.02 -7.01
C ILE A 120 15.92 2.20 -5.50
N ILE A 121 16.10 1.10 -4.75
CA ILE A 121 16.34 1.19 -3.31
C ILE A 121 17.68 1.89 -3.11
N SER A 122 17.61 3.10 -2.55
CA SER A 122 18.78 3.96 -2.33
C SER A 122 19.49 3.68 -1.01
N ALA A 123 18.80 3.10 -0.01
CA ALA A 123 19.36 2.67 1.26
C ALA A 123 18.44 1.63 1.93
N ARG A 124 19.01 0.68 2.67
CA ARG A 124 18.34 -0.16 3.67
C ARG A 124 18.61 0.45 5.04
N ASP A 125 17.62 0.41 5.94
CA ASP A 125 17.64 1.02 7.27
C ASP A 125 17.75 2.56 7.28
N ARG A 126 16.60 3.22 7.14
CA ARG A 126 16.48 4.57 7.70
C ARG A 126 16.40 4.45 9.22
N THR A 127 17.53 4.59 9.90
CA THR A 127 17.52 5.09 11.27
C THR A 127 16.82 6.44 11.24
N GLY A 128 15.65 6.54 11.88
CA GLY A 128 15.06 7.83 12.21
C GLY A 128 16.10 8.66 12.98
N THR A 129 16.04 9.99 12.84
CA THR A 129 16.98 10.97 13.42
C THR A 129 17.12 10.91 14.96
N ASN A 130 16.50 9.94 15.61
CA ASN A 130 16.49 9.70 17.04
C ASN A 130 17.35 8.52 17.52
N ASN A 131 17.94 7.69 16.65
CA ASN A 131 18.98 6.71 17.03
C ASN A 131 18.64 5.81 18.26
N LEU A 132 17.36 5.48 18.47
CA LEU A 132 16.93 4.64 19.60
C LEU A 132 16.63 3.21 19.12
N PRO A 133 17.27 2.18 19.71
CA PRO A 133 16.88 0.80 19.51
C PRO A 133 15.57 0.53 20.27
N TYR A 134 14.53 0.09 19.56
CA TYR A 134 13.27 -0.32 20.18
C TYR A 134 13.48 -1.63 20.95
N TYR A 135 13.65 -1.54 22.28
CA TYR A 135 13.47 -2.67 23.19
C TYR A 135 12.11 -2.53 23.89
N PHE A 136 11.27 -3.54 23.76
CA PHE A 136 9.98 -3.67 24.42
C PHE A 136 10.14 -3.85 25.94
N SER A 137 9.23 -3.25 26.72
CA SER A 137 8.80 -3.71 28.05
C SER A 137 7.29 -3.60 28.14
#